data_AF-A0AAD4BX96-F1
#
_entry.id   AF-A0AAD4BX96-F1
#
_cell.length_a   1.000
_cell.length_b   1.000
_cell.length_c   1.000
_cell.angle_alpha   90.00
_cell.angle_beta   90.00
_cell.angle_gamma   90.00
#
_symmetry.space_group_name_H-M   'P 1'
#
loop_
_entity.id
_entity.type
_entity.pdbx_description
1 polymer ?
#
loop_
_entity_poly.entity_id
_entity_poly.type
_entity_poly.pdbx_seq_one_letter_code
_entity_poly.pdbx_strand_id
1 'polypeptide(L)'
;MHRSYVRAAQSISSKPLNLHQASATIYPPIPLYRRLLRAHRRLPIEMRSLGDGYVKGEFRRHREVTNPVHVMGFLTQWKRYLDELPYDPSVKNFKKLDPTVVDKMSAEQLGQLYELMHVSKGVWKPVNENGCDPEHGES
;
A
#
# COMPACT_ATOMS: atom_id res chain seq x y z
N MET A 1 3.11 2.79 30.36
CA MET A 1 2.32 3.77 29.58
C MET A 1 2.24 3.27 28.14
N HIS A 2 1.08 2.80 27.68
CA HIS A 2 0.94 2.27 26.32
C HIS A 2 0.69 3.43 25.35
N ARG A 3 1.70 3.79 24.55
CA ARG A 3 1.54 4.72 23.43
C ARG A 3 0.78 4.01 22.31
N SER A 4 -0.53 4.24 22.24
CA SER A 4 -1.33 3.88 21.08
C SER A 4 -0.96 4.81 19.93
N TYR A 5 -0.21 4.31 18.96
CA TYR A 5 0.01 5.01 17.69
C TYR A 5 -1.31 5.00 16.90
N VAL A 6 -2.10 6.07 17.07
CA VAL A 6 -3.17 6.39 16.13
C VAL A 6 -2.49 6.81 14.84
N ARG A 7 -2.24 5.85 13.95
CA ARG A 7 -1.71 6.14 12.62
C ARG A 7 -2.83 6.80 11.82
N ALA A 8 -2.84 8.13 11.80
CA ALA A 8 -3.65 8.89 10.87
C ALA A 8 -3.14 8.57 9.46
N ALA A 9 -3.94 7.84 8.70
CA ALA A 9 -3.70 7.59 7.29
C ALA A 9 -3.82 8.92 6.54
N GLN A 10 -2.68 9.53 6.19
CA GLN A 10 -2.67 10.65 5.26
C GLN A 10 -2.74 10.10 3.82
N SER A 11 -3.55 10.76 2.99
CA SER A 11 -3.74 10.44 1.58
C SER A 11 -2.41 10.60 0.83
N ILE A 12 -1.91 9.52 0.22
CA ILE A 12 -0.58 9.45 -0.42
C ILE A 12 -0.57 10.09 -1.83
N SER A 13 -1.70 10.62 -2.33
CA SER A 13 -1.81 11.17 -3.68
C SER A 13 -1.96 12.69 -3.68
N SER A 14 -0.94 13.39 -4.17
CA SER A 14 -0.87 14.85 -4.35
C SER A 14 -1.35 15.32 -5.73
N LYS A 15 -1.73 14.42 -6.65
CA LYS A 15 -2.28 14.80 -7.98
C LYS A 15 -3.70 15.36 -7.83
N PRO A 16 -4.05 16.48 -8.50
CA PRO A 16 -5.40 17.05 -8.46
C PRO A 16 -6.40 16.05 -9.04
N LEU A 17 -7.52 15.86 -8.34
CA LEU A 17 -8.59 14.95 -8.73
C LEU A 17 -9.41 15.59 -9.85
N ASN A 18 -9.32 15.08 -11.07
CA ASN A 18 -10.27 15.44 -12.13
C ASN A 18 -11.61 14.71 -11.88
N LEU A 19 -12.55 15.36 -11.19
CA LEU A 19 -13.84 14.78 -10.79
C LEU A 19 -14.67 14.21 -11.94
N HIS A 20 -14.62 14.85 -13.12
CA HIS A 20 -15.46 14.48 -14.26
C HIS A 20 -15.00 13.14 -14.86
N GLN A 21 -13.68 12.99 -15.06
CA GLN A 21 -13.08 11.75 -15.54
C GLN A 21 -13.16 10.62 -14.50
N ALA A 22 -13.11 10.97 -13.20
CA ALA A 22 -13.27 10.01 -12.12
C ALA A 22 -14.71 9.45 -12.08
N SER A 23 -15.74 10.29 -12.21
CA SER A 23 -17.15 9.88 -12.08
C SER A 23 -17.61 8.85 -13.13
N ALA A 24 -17.04 8.86 -14.34
CA ALA A 24 -17.40 7.94 -15.41
C ALA A 24 -16.82 6.52 -15.24
N THR A 25 -15.89 6.31 -14.29
CA THR A 25 -15.14 5.04 -14.15
C THR A 25 -15.01 4.56 -12.70
N ILE A 26 -15.61 5.27 -11.73
CA ILE A 26 -15.53 4.93 -10.31
C ILE A 26 -16.59 3.90 -9.92
N TYR A 27 -16.15 2.86 -9.20
CA TYR A 27 -17.04 1.89 -8.60
C TYR A 27 -17.74 2.45 -7.35
N PRO A 28 -18.99 2.05 -7.06
CA PRO A 28 -19.61 2.33 -5.78
C PRO A 28 -18.80 1.73 -4.61
N PRO A 29 -18.99 2.20 -3.36
CA PRO A 29 -18.13 1.84 -2.23
C PRO A 29 -18.01 0.33 -1.98
N ILE A 30 -19.13 -0.40 -1.91
CA ILE A 30 -19.14 -1.84 -1.64
C ILE A 30 -18.49 -2.65 -2.79
N PRO A 31 -18.83 -2.42 -4.06
CA PRO A 31 -18.12 -3.02 -5.19
C PRO A 31 -16.61 -2.76 -5.18
N LEU A 32 -16.16 -1.53 -4.90
CA LEU A 32 -14.74 -1.18 -4.83
C LEU A 32 -14.02 -1.96 -3.73
N TYR A 33 -14.60 -1.95 -2.53
CA TYR A 33 -14.09 -2.71 -1.37
C TYR A 33 -13.91 -4.21 -1.69
N ARG A 34 -14.91 -4.84 -2.30
CA ARG A 34 -14.84 -6.26 -2.69
C ARG A 34 -13.78 -6.52 -3.74
N ARG A 35 -13.59 -5.62 -4.71
CA ARG A 35 -12.56 -5.75 -5.75
C ARG A 35 -11.15 -5.64 -5.18
N LEU A 36 -10.91 -4.70 -4.26
CA LEU A 36 -9.64 -4.56 -3.54
C LEU A 36 -9.25 -5.86 -2.81
N LEU A 37 -10.16 -6.40 -1.99
CA LEU A 37 -9.90 -7.64 -1.26
C LEU A 37 -9.73 -8.87 -2.17
N ARG A 38 -10.30 -8.85 -3.39
CA ARG A 38 -10.06 -9.90 -4.39
C ARG A 38 -8.69 -9.74 -5.04
N ALA A 39 -8.29 -8.53 -5.37
CA ALA A 39 -6.97 -8.24 -5.94
C ALA A 39 -5.85 -8.63 -4.97
N HIS A 40 -6.02 -8.34 -3.68
CA HIS A 40 -5.07 -8.72 -2.62
C HIS A 40 -4.81 -10.23 -2.53
N ARG A 41 -5.74 -11.09 -2.96
CA ARG A 41 -5.54 -12.56 -2.94
C ARG A 41 -4.36 -13.02 -3.80
N ARG A 42 -3.95 -12.19 -4.74
CA ARG A 42 -2.80 -12.45 -5.62
C ARG A 42 -1.49 -12.04 -4.97
N LEU A 43 -1.51 -11.18 -3.95
CA LEU A 43 -0.29 -10.68 -3.31
C LEU A 43 0.35 -11.75 -2.41
N PRO A 44 1.68 -11.68 -2.17
CA PRO A 44 2.35 -12.46 -1.14
C PRO A 44 1.64 -12.35 0.22
N ILE A 45 1.67 -13.42 1.01
CA ILE A 45 0.86 -13.54 2.24
C ILE A 45 1.05 -12.36 3.21
N GLU A 46 2.29 -11.91 3.41
CA GLU A 46 2.61 -10.79 4.30
C GLU A 46 2.01 -9.48 3.81
N MET A 47 2.15 -9.18 2.52
CA MET A 47 1.58 -7.98 1.90
C MET A 47 0.06 -8.01 1.94
N ARG A 48 -0.55 -9.19 1.70
CA ARG A 48 -1.99 -9.38 1.77
C ARG A 48 -2.52 -9.15 3.18
N SER A 49 -1.89 -9.75 4.19
CA SER A 49 -2.33 -9.63 5.58
C SER A 49 -2.36 -8.17 6.03
N LEU A 50 -1.26 -7.44 5.78
CA LEU A 50 -1.15 -6.02 6.08
C LEU A 50 -2.17 -5.18 5.28
N GLY A 51 -2.26 -5.42 3.98
CA GLY A 51 -3.17 -4.69 3.08
C GLY A 51 -4.65 -4.90 3.41
N ASP A 52 -5.08 -6.14 3.65
CA ASP A 52 -6.46 -6.47 4.00
C ASP A 52 -6.88 -5.80 5.31
N GLY A 53 -6.01 -5.80 6.32
CA GLY A 53 -6.26 -5.11 7.59
C GLY A 53 -6.45 -3.61 7.38
N TYR A 54 -5.58 -2.99 6.58
CA TYR A 54 -5.64 -1.56 6.30
C TYR A 54 -6.89 -1.17 5.51
N VAL A 55 -7.21 -1.87 4.41
CA VAL A 55 -8.43 -1.63 3.60
C VAL A 55 -9.69 -1.72 4.46
N LYS A 56 -9.81 -2.78 5.28
CA LYS A 56 -10.96 -2.96 6.18
C LYS A 56 -11.09 -1.82 7.17
N GLY A 57 -9.98 -1.37 7.75
CA GLY A 57 -9.94 -0.25 8.69
C GLY A 57 -10.38 1.06 8.04
N GLU A 58 -9.85 1.36 6.86
CA GLU A 58 -10.13 2.61 6.14
C GLU A 58 -11.60 2.70 5.67
N PHE A 59 -12.13 1.65 5.06
CA PHE A 59 -13.55 1.63 4.65
C PHE A 59 -14.50 1.69 5.84
N ARG A 60 -14.12 1.12 7.00
CA ARG A 60 -14.90 1.25 8.24
C ARG A 60 -14.88 2.68 8.76
N ARG A 61 -13.71 3.33 8.80
CA ARG A 61 -13.56 4.73 9.22
C ARG A 61 -14.36 5.70 8.33
N HIS A 62 -14.51 5.37 7.05
CA HIS A 62 -15.22 6.20 6.09
C HIS A 62 -16.71 5.87 5.93
N ARG A 63 -17.29 4.96 6.74
CA ARG A 63 -18.68 4.53 6.62
C ARG A 63 -19.70 5.67 6.80
N GLU A 64 -19.39 6.63 7.67
CA GLU A 64 -20.31 7.69 8.11
C GLU A 64 -20.02 9.04 7.42
N VAL A 65 -19.06 9.08 6.50
CA VAL A 65 -18.75 10.31 5.76
C VAL A 65 -19.86 10.58 4.75
N THR A 66 -20.55 11.70 4.92
CA THR A 66 -21.68 12.11 4.07
C THR A 66 -21.31 13.18 3.04
N ASN A 67 -20.19 13.89 3.23
CA ASN A 67 -19.75 14.93 2.29
C ASN A 67 -19.39 14.28 0.94
N PRO A 68 -20.12 14.60 -0.16
CA PRO A 68 -19.95 13.93 -1.44
C PRO A 68 -18.55 14.16 -2.05
N VAL A 69 -17.94 15.33 -1.81
CA VAL A 69 -16.57 15.62 -2.30
C VAL A 69 -15.56 14.70 -1.61
N HIS A 70 -15.70 14.49 -0.31
CA HIS A 70 -14.81 13.60 0.44
C HIS A 70 -15.01 12.14 0.04
N VAL A 71 -16.26 11.70 -0.13
CA VAL A 71 -16.57 10.34 -0.61
C VAL A 71 -15.97 10.12 -2.00
N MET A 72 -16.14 11.07 -2.92
CA MET A 72 -15.58 10.98 -4.27
C MET A 72 -14.04 10.96 -4.25
N GLY A 73 -13.41 11.78 -3.43
CA GLY A 73 -11.97 11.77 -3.23
C GLY A 73 -11.47 10.42 -2.73
N PHE A 74 -12.13 9.87 -1.70
CA PHE A 74 -11.84 8.54 -1.16
C PHE A 74 -11.94 7.45 -2.25
N LEU A 75 -13.07 7.38 -2.96
CA LEU A 75 -13.27 6.37 -4.00
C LEU A 75 -12.27 6.48 -5.15
N THR A 76 -11.92 7.70 -5.55
CA THR A 76 -10.93 7.93 -6.63
C THR A 76 -9.55 7.41 -6.23
N GLN A 77 -9.11 7.70 -5.00
CA GLN A 77 -7.81 7.24 -4.51
C GLN A 77 -7.74 5.71 -4.43
N TRP A 78 -8.79 5.08 -3.91
CA TRP A 78 -8.87 3.62 -3.81
C TRP A 78 -9.00 2.92 -5.16
N LYS A 79 -9.71 3.52 -6.12
CA LYS A 79 -9.75 3.04 -7.50
C LYS A 79 -8.37 3.08 -8.14
N ARG A 80 -7.64 4.19 -7.98
CA ARG A 80 -6.27 4.31 -8.48
C ARG A 80 -5.33 3.29 -7.84
N TYR A 81 -5.43 3.07 -6.53
CA TYR A 81 -4.66 2.02 -5.86
C TYR A 81 -4.98 0.63 -6.43
N LEU A 82 -6.26 0.30 -6.63
CA LEU A 82 -6.68 -0.95 -7.27
C LEU A 82 -6.07 -1.13 -8.66
N ASP A 83 -6.02 -0.07 -9.46
CA ASP A 83 -5.47 -0.11 -10.83
C ASP A 83 -3.94 -0.25 -10.85
N GLU A 84 -3.27 0.22 -9.79
CA GLU A 84 -1.82 0.12 -9.64
C GLU A 84 -1.37 -1.22 -9.01
N LEU A 85 -2.29 -2.05 -8.51
CA LEU A 85 -1.95 -3.36 -7.97
C LEU A 85 -1.43 -4.29 -9.08
N PRO A 86 -0.33 -5.03 -8.85
CA PRO A 86 0.22 -5.93 -9.85
C PRO A 86 -0.79 -7.04 -10.16
N TYR A 87 -0.95 -7.34 -11.45
CA TYR A 87 -1.75 -8.49 -11.88
C TYR A 87 -1.05 -9.80 -11.52
N ASP A 88 0.28 -9.85 -11.72
CA ASP A 88 1.15 -10.98 -11.43
C ASP A 88 2.07 -10.65 -10.23
N PRO A 89 1.99 -11.41 -9.12
CA PRO A 89 2.82 -11.20 -7.94
C PRO A 89 4.30 -11.55 -8.11
N SER A 90 4.66 -12.31 -9.16
CA SER A 90 6.06 -12.61 -9.47
C SER A 90 6.80 -11.39 -10.01
N VAL A 91 6.07 -10.44 -10.60
CA VAL A 91 6.62 -9.18 -11.07
C VAL A 91 6.88 -8.29 -9.86
N LYS A 92 8.16 -8.07 -9.54
CA LYS A 92 8.62 -7.15 -8.49
C LYS A 92 8.29 -5.70 -8.87
N ASN A 93 7.02 -5.33 -8.80
CA ASN A 93 6.51 -3.99 -9.10
C ASN A 93 6.65 -3.03 -7.92
N PHE A 94 7.79 -3.07 -7.22
CA PHE A 94 8.11 -2.11 -6.19
C PHE A 94 8.50 -0.79 -6.86
N LYS A 95 7.54 0.12 -7.00
CA LYS A 95 7.81 1.49 -7.45
C LYS A 95 8.68 2.17 -6.40
N LYS A 96 9.72 2.89 -6.87
CA LYS A 96 10.48 3.79 -6.00
C LYS A 96 9.54 4.85 -5.44
N LEU A 97 9.77 5.25 -4.19
CA LEU A 97 9.04 6.36 -3.58
C LEU A 97 9.33 7.64 -4.37
N ASP A 98 8.27 8.40 -4.66
CA ASP A 98 8.39 9.67 -5.37
C ASP A 98 9.23 10.65 -4.53
N PRO A 99 10.33 11.20 -5.09
CA PRO A 99 11.18 12.15 -4.37
C PRO A 99 10.41 13.35 -3.82
N THR A 100 9.39 13.83 -4.56
CA THR A 100 8.59 14.98 -4.14
C THR A 100 7.73 14.69 -2.91
N VAL A 101 7.44 13.41 -2.64
CA VAL A 101 6.75 12.98 -1.43
C VAL A 101 7.72 12.99 -0.25
N VAL A 102 8.96 12.56 -0.46
CA VAL A 102 10.03 12.59 0.56
C VAL A 102 10.30 14.02 1.00
N ASP A 103 10.40 14.96 0.06
CA ASP A 103 10.66 16.37 0.35
C ASP A 103 9.55 17.04 1.19
N LYS A 104 8.33 16.50 1.12
CA LYS A 104 7.17 17.00 1.87
C LYS A 104 6.99 16.33 3.23
N MET A 105 7.78 15.31 3.56
CA MET A 105 7.70 14.66 4.86
C MET A 105 8.27 15.54 5.97
N SER A 106 7.63 15.52 7.12
CA SER A 106 8.18 16.12 8.35
C SER A 106 9.45 15.37 8.79
N ALA A 107 10.27 16.02 9.62
CA ALA A 107 11.46 15.41 10.19
C ALA A 107 11.15 14.12 10.97
N GLU A 108 10.02 14.06 11.67
CA GLU A 108 9.57 12.85 12.38
C GLU A 108 9.25 11.71 11.40
N GLN A 109 8.52 12.00 10.32
CA GLN A 109 8.18 11.00 9.30
C GLN A 109 9.42 10.46 8.57
N LEU A 110 10.39 11.33 8.29
CA LEU A 110 11.68 10.92 7.74
C LEU A 110 12.46 10.03 8.71
N GLY A 111 12.46 10.36 10.00
CA GLY A 111 13.06 9.53 11.05
C GLY A 111 12.43 8.13 11.11
N GLN A 112 11.09 8.06 11.15
CA GLN A 112 10.36 6.78 11.13
C GLN A 112 10.65 5.95 9.88
N LEU A 113 10.74 6.58 8.71
CA LEU A 113 11.08 5.90 7.47
C LEU A 113 12.51 5.36 7.50
N TYR A 114 13.45 6.12 8.06
CA TYR A 114 14.84 5.71 8.22
C TYR A 114 15.01 4.54 9.19
N GLU A 115 14.30 4.54 10.32
CA GLU A 115 14.24 3.43 11.27
C GLU A 115 13.70 2.16 10.60
N LEU A 116 12.58 2.29 9.86
CA LEU A 116 11.99 1.18 9.13
C LEU A 116 12.97 0.57 8.11
N MET A 117 13.71 1.41 7.39
CA MET A 117 14.75 0.97 6.46
C MET A 117 15.85 0.16 7.18
N HIS A 118 16.28 0.59 8.36
CA HIS A 118 17.35 -0.10 9.11
C HIS A 118 16.89 -1.45 9.66
N VAL A 119 15.69 -1.49 10.26
CA VAL A 119 15.10 -2.73 10.77
C VAL A 119 14.91 -3.74 9.64
N SER A 120 14.41 -3.31 8.48
CA SER A 120 14.18 -4.21 7.35
C SER A 120 15.46 -4.73 6.69
N LYS A 121 16.55 -3.94 6.64
CA LYS A 121 17.86 -4.40 6.13
C LYS A 121 18.44 -5.59 6.90
N GLY A 122 18.15 -5.72 8.19
CA GLY A 122 18.55 -6.89 8.99
C GLY A 122 17.73 -8.15 8.73
N VAL A 123 16.51 -8.00 8.19
CA VAL A 123 15.54 -9.09 7.95
C VAL A 123 15.55 -9.53 6.48
N TRP A 124 15.86 -8.62 5.56
CA TRP A 124 15.84 -8.90 4.13
C TRP A 124 17.24 -9.29 3.62
N LYS A 125 17.47 -10.60 3.45
CA LYS A 125 18.49 -11.08 2.50
C LYS A 125 17.78 -11.31 1.16
N PRO A 126 18.23 -10.70 0.04
CA PRO A 126 17.78 -11.17 -1.26
C PRO A 126 18.18 -12.64 -1.38
N VAL A 127 17.28 -13.47 -1.93
CA VAL A 127 17.68 -14.80 -2.42
C VAL A 127 18.83 -14.56 -3.40
N ASN A 128 20.03 -15.03 -3.05
CA ASN A 128 21.16 -15.01 -3.97
C ASN A 128 20.74 -15.83 -5.19
N GLU A 129 20.76 -15.23 -6.37
CA GLU A 129 20.53 -15.94 -7.65
C GLU A 129 21.66 -16.95 -7.98
N ASN A 130 22.61 -17.17 -7.05
CA ASN A 130 23.70 -18.13 -7.17
C ASN A 130 23.61 -19.24 -6.10
N GLY A 131 22.40 -19.70 -5.76
CA GLY A 131 22.19 -20.94 -5.01
C GLY A 131 22.43 -22.17 -5.90
N CYS A 132 23.64 -22.30 -6.44
CA CYS A 132 24.19 -23.62 -6.76
C CYS A 132 24.90 -24.05 -5.48
N ASP A 133 24.18 -24.73 -4.60
CA ASP A 133 24.80 -25.45 -3.49
C ASP A 133 25.50 -26.68 -4.09
N PRO A 134 26.84 -26.80 -4.04
CA PRO A 134 27.45 -28.09 -4.30
C PRO A 134 27.21 -28.94 -3.05
N GLU A 135 26.28 -29.89 -3.15
CA GLU A 135 26.19 -30.97 -2.19
C GLU A 135 27.52 -31.73 -2.14
N HIS A 136 28.17 -31.65 -0.99
CA HIS A 136 28.92 -32.70 -0.29
C HIS A 136 29.32 -33.94 -1.09
N GLY A 137 30.64 -34.19 -1.12
CA GLY A 137 31.21 -35.48 -1.45
C GLY A 137 32.64 -35.58 -0.91
N GLU A 138 32.77 -35.95 0.36
CA GLU A 138 33.99 -36.58 0.89
C GLU A 138 34.28 -37.87 0.11
N SER A 139 35.50 -38.02 -0.41
CA SER A 139 36.35 -39.23 -0.40
C SER A 139 37.68 -38.93 -1.09
#